data_AF-A0A2D3VUA6-F1
#
_entry.id   AF-A0A2D3VUA6-F1
#
_cell.length_a   1.000
_cell.length_b   1.000
_cell.length_c   1.000
_cell.angle_alpha   90.00
_cell.angle_beta   90.00
_cell.angle_gamma   90.00
#
_symmetry.space_group_name_H-M   'P 1'
#
loop_
_entity.id
_entity.type
_entity.pdbx_description
1 polymer ?
#
loop_
_entity_poly.entity_id
_entity_poly.type
_entity_poly.pdbx_seq_one_letter_code
_entity_poly.pdbx_strand_id
1 'polypeptide(L)'
;MTLELMAIIGLAVLVVIIFLMGNLKDAEIAKKLSRYERIIEDLSRQNHKIKRELEKQASQKSAMEIELEEKINKSIKEQVQKSVMPMLESMREIENVMQAFQDEQIERIDRIEERSSKDISYLPSQMAASNEKIIIAQYSQGKSEASIAKDLRIGIGEVDLVLKLANLK
;
A
#
# COMPACT_ATOMS: atom_id res chain seq x y z
N MET A 1 86.91 -6.64 75.89
CA MET A 1 85.87 -7.43 75.19
C MET A 1 86.51 -8.08 73.98
N THR A 2 86.37 -9.39 73.81
CA THR A 2 86.99 -10.13 72.69
C THR A 2 86.24 -9.85 71.38
N LEU A 3 86.96 -9.83 70.26
CA LEU A 3 86.44 -9.55 68.91
C LEU A 3 85.24 -10.45 68.55
N GLU A 4 85.26 -11.71 69.00
CA GLU A 4 84.21 -12.71 68.79
C GLU A 4 82.86 -12.28 69.40
N LEU A 5 82.90 -11.66 70.58
CA LEU A 5 81.69 -11.23 71.30
C LEU A 5 81.02 -10.04 70.61
N MET A 6 81.82 -9.11 70.05
CA MET A 6 81.32 -8.02 69.19
C MET A 6 80.68 -8.55 67.90
N ALA A 7 81.28 -9.57 67.27
CA ALA A 7 80.75 -10.17 66.04
C ALA A 7 79.39 -10.87 66.28
N ILE A 8 79.26 -11.59 67.40
CA ILE A 8 78.00 -12.26 67.78
C ILE A 8 76.89 -11.24 68.06
N ILE A 9 77.20 -10.15 68.77
CA ILE A 9 76.23 -9.08 69.03
C ILE A 9 75.80 -8.41 67.72
N GLY A 10 76.74 -8.12 66.81
CA GLY A 10 76.43 -7.55 65.50
C GLY A 10 75.51 -8.44 64.67
N LEU A 11 75.76 -9.76 64.65
CA LEU A 11 74.92 -10.72 63.97
C LEU A 11 73.51 -10.81 64.60
N ALA A 12 73.42 -10.82 65.93
CA ALA A 12 72.15 -10.84 66.64
C ALA A 12 71.28 -9.61 66.30
N VAL A 13 71.89 -8.42 66.28
CA VAL A 13 71.18 -7.18 65.88
C VAL A 13 70.71 -7.25 64.43
N LEU A 14 71.54 -7.78 63.52
CA LEU A 14 71.18 -7.92 62.11
C LEU A 14 69.98 -8.85 61.92
N VAL A 15 69.96 -9.99 62.62
CA VAL A 15 68.82 -10.93 62.59
C VAL A 15 67.54 -10.26 63.10
N VAL A 16 67.61 -9.49 64.18
CA VAL A 16 66.45 -8.74 64.71
C VAL A 16 65.93 -7.72 63.70
N ILE A 17 66.82 -6.99 63.02
CA ILE A 17 66.43 -6.01 62.00
C ILE A 17 65.72 -6.70 60.82
N ILE A 18 66.25 -7.83 60.33
CA ILE A 18 65.61 -8.60 59.25
C ILE A 18 64.22 -9.08 59.69
N PHE A 19 64.10 -9.60 60.91
CA PHE A 19 62.82 -10.06 61.45
C PHE A 19 61.80 -8.93 61.54
N LEU A 20 62.19 -7.76 62.04
CA LEU A 20 61.33 -6.58 62.10
C LEU A 20 60.89 -6.12 60.70
N MET A 21 61.82 -6.10 59.74
CA MET A 21 61.52 -5.71 58.36
C MET A 21 60.55 -6.68 57.67
N GLY A 22 60.69 -7.99 57.93
CA GLY A 22 59.78 -9.03 57.44
C GLY A 22 58.35 -8.83 57.96
N ASN A 23 58.19 -8.67 59.27
CA ASN A 23 56.88 -8.48 59.89
C ASN A 23 56.16 -7.22 59.40
N LEU A 24 56.89 -6.11 59.20
CA LEU A 24 56.32 -4.88 58.65
C LEU A 24 55.85 -5.07 57.20
N LYS A 25 56.64 -5.75 56.37
CA LYS A 25 56.26 -6.07 54.98
C LYS A 25 55.05 -6.99 54.92
N ASP A 26 55.00 -8.03 55.76
CA ASP A 26 53.86 -8.95 55.80
C ASP A 26 52.58 -8.23 56.22
N ALA A 27 52.67 -7.31 57.19
CA ALA A 27 51.54 -6.46 57.59
C ALA A 27 51.05 -5.54 56.46
N GLU A 28 51.96 -4.98 55.65
CA GLU A 28 51.58 -4.19 54.47
C GLU A 28 50.94 -5.04 53.37
N ILE A 29 51.48 -6.22 53.11
CA ILE A 29 50.95 -7.16 52.10
C ILE A 29 49.55 -7.61 52.52
N ALA A 30 49.36 -7.99 53.79
CA ALA A 30 48.05 -8.36 54.34
C ALA A 30 47.03 -7.22 54.18
N LYS A 31 47.43 -5.97 54.45
CA LYS A 31 46.56 -4.79 54.24
C LYS A 31 46.21 -4.55 52.77
N LYS A 32 47.12 -4.86 51.84
CA LYS A 32 46.83 -4.77 50.39
C LYS A 32 45.88 -5.89 49.96
N LEU A 33 46.12 -7.11 50.42
CA LEU A 33 45.28 -8.27 50.09
C LEU A 33 43.84 -8.08 50.58
N SER A 34 43.65 -7.63 51.81
CA SER A 34 42.31 -7.33 52.34
C SER A 34 41.58 -6.23 51.55
N ARG A 35 42.30 -5.26 50.99
CA ARG A 35 41.69 -4.26 50.10
C ARG A 35 41.28 -4.86 48.77
N TYR A 36 42.08 -5.74 48.19
CA TYR A 36 41.70 -6.44 46.96
C TYR A 36 40.51 -7.37 47.17
N GLU A 37 40.46 -8.11 48.28
CA GLU A 37 39.30 -8.94 48.62
C GLU A 37 38.00 -8.13 48.67
N ARG A 38 38.01 -6.97 49.33
CA ARG A 38 36.85 -6.06 49.37
C ARG A 38 36.44 -5.58 47.99
N ILE A 39 37.41 -5.18 47.15
CA ILE A 39 37.12 -4.74 45.78
C ILE A 39 36.52 -5.88 44.96
N ILE A 40 37.06 -7.10 45.07
CA ILE A 40 36.53 -8.28 44.37
C ILE A 40 35.11 -8.60 44.84
N GLU A 41 34.85 -8.53 46.15
CA GLU A 41 33.51 -8.75 46.69
C GLU A 41 32.52 -7.71 46.17
N ASP A 42 32.89 -6.43 46.19
CA ASP A 42 32.06 -5.36 45.65
C ASP A 42 31.82 -5.51 44.15
N LEU A 43 32.85 -5.89 43.38
CA LEU A 43 32.75 -6.14 41.95
C LEU A 43 31.79 -7.31 41.67
N SER A 44 31.90 -8.39 42.45
CA SER A 44 31.04 -9.56 42.35
C SER A 44 29.58 -9.21 42.65
N ARG A 45 29.33 -8.44 43.72
CA ARG A 45 27.99 -7.94 44.07
C ARG A 45 27.41 -7.06 42.97
N GLN A 46 28.19 -6.14 42.42
CA GLN A 46 27.76 -5.26 41.33
C GLN A 46 27.45 -6.06 40.07
N ASN A 47 28.32 -7.00 39.69
CA ASN A 47 28.11 -7.86 38.53
C ASN A 47 26.82 -8.68 38.66
N HIS A 48 26.56 -9.25 39.84
CA HIS A 48 25.31 -9.98 40.09
C HIS A 48 24.06 -9.07 40.02
N LYS A 49 24.14 -7.83 40.51
CA LYS A 49 23.05 -6.85 40.38
C LYS A 49 22.77 -6.51 38.91
N ILE A 50 23.82 -6.18 38.15
CA ILE A 50 23.72 -5.86 36.72
C ILE A 50 23.10 -7.03 35.96
N LYS A 51 23.59 -8.26 36.17
CA LYS A 51 23.02 -9.46 35.52
C LYS A 51 21.53 -9.61 35.80
N ARG A 52 21.09 -9.44 37.06
CA ARG A 52 19.67 -9.50 37.41
C ARG A 52 18.84 -8.39 36.77
N GLU A 53 19.37 -7.17 36.67
CA GLU A 53 18.68 -6.08 35.99
C GLU A 53 18.53 -6.33 34.49
N LEU A 54 19.56 -6.90 33.86
CA LEU A 54 19.54 -7.29 32.45
C LEU A 54 18.52 -8.39 32.17
N GLU A 55 18.47 -9.42 33.02
CA GLU A 55 17.46 -10.48 32.92
C GLU A 55 16.04 -9.92 33.04
N LYS A 56 15.81 -9.02 34.02
CA LYS A 56 14.49 -8.36 34.18
C LYS A 56 14.12 -7.52 32.95
N GLN A 57 15.05 -6.74 32.41
CA GLN A 57 14.80 -5.95 31.21
C GLN A 57 14.52 -6.83 29.99
N ALA A 58 15.25 -7.95 29.84
CA ALA A 58 15.01 -8.90 28.76
C ALA A 58 13.61 -9.52 28.85
N SER A 59 13.19 -9.96 30.04
CA SER A 59 11.83 -10.48 30.27
C SER A 59 10.74 -9.43 30.07
N GLN A 60 10.98 -8.18 30.47
CA GLN A 60 10.02 -7.09 30.24
C GLN A 60 9.92 -6.73 28.75
N LYS A 61 11.04 -6.68 28.04
CA LYS A 61 11.06 -6.41 26.60
C LYS A 61 10.32 -7.50 25.83
N SER A 62 10.54 -8.78 26.16
CA SER A 62 9.82 -9.87 25.50
C SER A 62 8.32 -9.83 25.76
N ALA A 63 7.89 -9.49 26.98
CA ALA A 63 6.46 -9.34 27.30
C ALA A 63 5.82 -8.17 26.53
N MET A 64 6.52 -7.03 26.45
CA MET A 64 6.08 -5.86 25.70
C MET A 64 6.03 -6.12 24.19
N GLU A 65 6.97 -6.88 23.65
CA GLU A 65 7.03 -7.26 22.24
C GLU A 65 5.84 -8.16 21.87
N ILE A 66 5.52 -9.15 22.71
CA ILE A 66 4.34 -10.01 22.52
C ILE A 66 3.03 -9.20 22.58
N GLU A 67 2.89 -8.30 23.56
CA GLU A 67 1.70 -7.44 23.68
C GLU A 67 1.56 -6.50 22.47
N LEU A 68 2.68 -5.96 21.97
CA LEU A 68 2.69 -5.10 20.81
C LEU A 68 2.31 -5.87 19.53
N GLU A 69 2.83 -7.08 19.33
CA GLU A 69 2.47 -7.94 18.20
C GLU A 69 0.96 -8.28 18.23
N GLU A 70 0.42 -8.63 19.40
CA GLU A 70 -1.02 -8.92 19.54
C GLU A 70 -1.87 -7.69 19.20
N LYS A 71 -1.48 -6.51 19.69
CA LYS A 71 -2.18 -5.25 19.41
C LYS A 71 -2.11 -4.85 17.94
N ILE A 72 -0.95 -5.02 17.30
CA ILE A 72 -0.78 -4.78 15.86
C ILE A 72 -1.66 -5.72 15.06
N ASN A 73 -1.61 -7.03 15.34
CA ASN A 73 -2.42 -8.02 14.64
C ASN A 73 -3.93 -7.74 14.79
N LYS A 74 -4.37 -7.37 15.99
CA LYS A 74 -5.76 -6.96 16.24
C LYS A 74 -6.14 -5.72 15.44
N SER A 75 -5.30 -4.68 15.45
CA SER A 75 -5.54 -3.44 14.71
C SER A 75 -5.60 -3.68 13.20
N ILE A 76 -4.69 -4.51 12.66
CA ILE A 76 -4.70 -4.89 11.24
C ILE A 76 -5.99 -5.63 10.90
N LYS A 77 -6.39 -6.61 11.71
CA LYS A 77 -7.62 -7.37 11.49
C LYS A 77 -8.86 -6.47 11.49
N GLU A 78 -8.95 -5.54 12.44
CA GLU A 78 -10.04 -4.56 12.50
C GLU A 78 -10.04 -3.62 11.29
N GLN A 79 -8.87 -3.17 10.84
CA GLN A 79 -8.75 -2.27 9.70
C GLN A 79 -9.06 -2.96 8.37
N VAL A 80 -8.63 -4.20 8.20
CA VAL A 80 -8.98 -5.06 7.06
C VAL A 80 -10.49 -5.30 7.04
N GLN A 81 -11.09 -5.65 8.18
CA GLN A 81 -12.52 -5.87 8.26
C GLN A 81 -13.33 -4.60 7.97
N LYS A 82 -12.87 -3.43 8.44
CA LYS A 82 -13.55 -2.15 8.18
C LYS A 82 -13.38 -1.61 6.76
N SER A 83 -12.27 -1.92 6.08
CA SER A 83 -11.94 -1.25 4.81
C SER A 83 -12.04 -2.19 3.62
N VAL A 84 -11.52 -3.41 3.74
CA VAL A 84 -11.44 -4.36 2.62
C VAL A 84 -12.77 -5.10 2.44
N MET A 85 -13.42 -5.50 3.54
CA MET A 85 -14.70 -6.23 3.48
C MET A 85 -15.82 -5.45 2.76
N PRO A 86 -16.11 -4.18 3.12
CA PRO A 86 -17.15 -3.43 2.42
C PRO A 86 -16.78 -3.12 0.97
N MET A 87 -15.49 -2.99 0.65
CA MET A 87 -15.02 -2.78 -0.72
C MET A 87 -15.26 -4.03 -1.58
N LEU A 88 -15.10 -5.22 -1.01
CA LEU A 88 -15.43 -6.51 -1.62
C LEU A 88 -16.94 -6.67 -1.85
N GLU A 89 -17.75 -6.28 -0.86
CA GLU A 89 -19.22 -6.25 -1.00
C GLU A 89 -19.65 -5.27 -2.10
N SER A 90 -19.06 -4.09 -2.14
CA SER A 90 -19.32 -3.08 -3.18
C SER A 90 -18.95 -3.59 -4.57
N MET A 91 -17.83 -4.31 -4.71
CA MET A 91 -17.45 -4.92 -5.99
C MET A 91 -18.44 -5.99 -6.44
N ARG A 92 -18.95 -6.80 -5.51
CA ARG A 92 -19.97 -7.82 -5.81
C ARG A 92 -21.30 -7.19 -6.21
N GLU A 93 -21.65 -6.05 -5.61
CA GLU A 93 -22.82 -5.27 -6.02
C GLU A 93 -22.64 -4.69 -7.42
N ILE A 94 -21.46 -4.16 -7.74
CA ILE A 94 -21.13 -3.69 -9.09
C ILE A 94 -21.24 -4.83 -10.11
N GLU A 95 -20.76 -6.03 -9.79
CA GLU A 95 -20.87 -7.22 -10.65
C GLU A 95 -22.35 -7.53 -10.97
N ASN A 96 -23.22 -7.55 -9.96
CA ASN A 96 -24.65 -7.78 -10.14
C ASN A 96 -25.31 -6.68 -10.99
N VAL A 97 -24.97 -5.41 -10.74
CA VAL A 97 -25.50 -4.27 -11.51
C VAL A 97 -25.01 -4.32 -12.96
N MET A 98 -23.75 -4.68 -13.20
CA MET A 98 -23.21 -4.86 -14.54
C MET A 98 -23.92 -5.98 -15.30
N GLN A 99 -24.21 -7.09 -14.62
CA GLN A 99 -24.90 -8.21 -15.25
C GLN A 99 -26.34 -7.84 -15.61
N ALA A 100 -27.08 -7.19 -14.70
CA ALA A 100 -28.41 -6.68 -14.99
C ALA A 100 -28.41 -5.64 -16.13
N PHE A 101 -27.40 -4.77 -16.18
CA PHE A 101 -27.23 -3.81 -17.28
C PHE A 101 -26.97 -4.52 -18.60
N GLN A 102 -26.10 -5.53 -18.61
CA GLN A 102 -25.83 -6.34 -19.80
C GLN A 102 -27.11 -7.00 -20.31
N ASP A 103 -27.90 -7.61 -19.43
CA ASP A 103 -29.16 -8.26 -19.78
C ASP A 103 -30.18 -7.23 -20.35
N GLU A 104 -30.30 -6.05 -19.75
CA GLU A 104 -31.17 -4.98 -20.27
C GLU A 104 -30.71 -4.49 -21.65
N GLN A 105 -29.40 -4.32 -21.86
CA GLN A 105 -28.87 -3.90 -23.15
C GLN A 105 -29.12 -4.96 -24.23
N ILE A 106 -28.94 -6.24 -23.92
CA ILE A 106 -29.27 -7.34 -24.84
C ILE A 106 -30.77 -7.28 -25.20
N GLU A 107 -31.66 -7.18 -24.20
CA GLU A 107 -33.10 -7.10 -24.45
C GLU A 107 -33.51 -5.86 -25.28
N ARG A 108 -32.83 -4.71 -25.07
CA ARG A 108 -33.02 -3.52 -25.90
C ARG A 108 -32.55 -3.73 -27.33
N ILE A 109 -31.38 -4.35 -27.51
CA ILE A 109 -30.84 -4.68 -28.84
C ILE A 109 -31.78 -5.63 -29.55
N ASP A 110 -32.21 -6.72 -28.91
CA ASP A 110 -33.14 -7.69 -29.47
C ASP A 110 -34.47 -7.03 -29.90
N ARG A 111 -35.02 -6.14 -29.08
CA ARG A 111 -36.22 -5.36 -29.44
C ARG A 111 -35.99 -4.44 -30.64
N ILE A 112 -34.82 -3.83 -30.75
CA ILE A 112 -34.45 -3.00 -31.90
C ILE A 112 -34.26 -3.87 -33.13
N GLU A 113 -33.64 -5.04 -33.01
CA GLU A 113 -33.47 -6.00 -34.10
C GLU A 113 -34.81 -6.55 -34.57
N GLU A 114 -35.73 -6.91 -33.68
CA GLU A 114 -37.08 -7.34 -34.04
C GLU A 114 -37.88 -6.24 -34.77
N ARG A 115 -37.76 -4.98 -34.32
CA ARG A 115 -38.40 -3.84 -34.97
C ARG A 115 -37.74 -3.52 -36.31
N SER A 116 -36.42 -3.45 -36.35
CA SER A 116 -35.66 -3.12 -37.56
C SER A 116 -35.73 -4.25 -38.58
N SER A 117 -35.72 -5.52 -38.20
CA SER A 117 -35.90 -6.64 -39.14
C SER A 117 -37.30 -6.67 -39.74
N LYS A 118 -38.35 -6.32 -38.96
CA LYS A 118 -39.71 -6.13 -39.49
C LYS A 118 -39.82 -4.90 -40.38
N ASP A 119 -39.23 -3.77 -40.00
CA ASP A 119 -39.37 -2.51 -40.74
C ASP A 119 -38.43 -2.41 -41.96
N ILE A 120 -37.25 -3.06 -41.94
CA ILE A 120 -36.32 -3.11 -43.09
C ILE A 120 -36.87 -4.00 -44.21
N SER A 121 -37.73 -4.99 -43.89
CA SER A 121 -38.47 -5.74 -44.91
C SER A 121 -39.57 -4.90 -45.58
N TYR A 122 -39.92 -3.74 -45.01
CA TYR A 122 -40.98 -2.83 -45.47
C TYR A 122 -40.51 -1.38 -45.62
N LEU A 123 -39.27 -1.10 -46.02
CA LEU A 123 -38.93 0.23 -46.53
C LEU A 123 -39.64 0.42 -47.89
N PRO A 124 -40.73 1.21 -47.96
CA PRO A 124 -41.41 1.38 -49.23
C PRO A 124 -40.61 2.42 -50.03
N SER A 125 -40.44 2.12 -51.30
CA SER A 125 -40.10 3.02 -52.42
C SER A 125 -41.03 4.25 -52.57
N GLN A 126 -41.79 4.62 -51.53
CA GLN A 126 -42.79 5.69 -51.52
C GLN A 126 -42.19 7.11 -51.39
N MET A 127 -41.00 7.28 -50.80
CA MET A 127 -40.40 8.61 -50.69
C MET A 127 -40.00 9.19 -52.06
N ALA A 128 -39.51 8.35 -52.98
CA ALA A 128 -39.10 8.78 -54.33
C ALA A 128 -40.30 9.27 -55.17
N ALA A 129 -41.43 8.56 -55.13
CA ALA A 129 -42.64 8.92 -55.89
C ALA A 129 -43.34 10.18 -55.35
N SER A 130 -43.21 10.47 -54.05
CA SER A 130 -43.72 11.73 -53.46
C SER A 130 -42.89 12.93 -53.90
N ASN A 131 -41.56 12.77 -53.97
CA ASN A 131 -40.64 13.86 -54.29
C ASN A 131 -40.81 14.33 -55.74
N GLU A 132 -41.03 13.43 -56.69
CA GLU A 132 -41.25 13.77 -58.11
C GLU A 132 -42.38 14.79 -58.31
N LYS A 133 -43.54 14.56 -57.70
CA LYS A 133 -44.69 15.47 -57.81
C LYS A 133 -44.43 16.84 -57.17
N ILE A 134 -43.69 16.86 -56.06
CA ILE A 134 -43.35 18.09 -55.35
C ILE A 134 -42.33 18.91 -56.16
N ILE A 135 -41.35 18.25 -56.80
CA ILE A 135 -40.37 18.90 -57.68
C ILE A 135 -41.08 19.61 -58.84
N ILE A 136 -42.00 18.91 -59.52
CA ILE A 136 -42.78 19.45 -60.64
C ILE A 136 -43.64 20.65 -60.20
N ALA A 137 -44.29 20.55 -59.04
CA ALA A 137 -45.13 21.63 -58.50
C ALA A 137 -44.30 22.87 -58.10
N GLN A 138 -43.12 22.68 -57.49
CA GLN A 138 -42.26 23.80 -57.10
C GLN A 138 -41.60 24.48 -58.31
N TYR A 139 -41.24 23.71 -59.33
CA TYR A 139 -40.67 24.26 -60.56
C TYR A 139 -41.71 25.04 -61.39
N SER A 140 -42.95 24.54 -61.48
CA SER A 140 -44.05 25.28 -62.14
C SER A 140 -44.43 26.58 -61.41
N GLN A 141 -44.08 26.71 -60.13
CA GLN A 141 -44.19 27.96 -59.35
C GLN A 141 -43.01 28.93 -59.57
N GLY A 142 -42.05 28.60 -60.45
CA GLY A 142 -40.92 29.45 -60.80
C GLY A 142 -39.72 29.37 -59.84
N LYS A 143 -39.65 28.37 -58.96
CA LYS A 143 -38.48 28.15 -58.11
C LYS A 143 -37.32 27.55 -58.91
N SER A 144 -36.10 27.97 -58.59
CA SER A 144 -34.88 27.42 -59.20
C SER A 144 -34.57 26.00 -58.71
N GLU A 145 -33.97 25.19 -59.58
CA GLU A 145 -33.58 23.79 -59.30
C GLU A 145 -32.72 23.66 -58.04
N ALA A 146 -31.80 24.61 -57.84
CA ALA A 146 -30.94 24.64 -56.66
C ALA A 146 -31.71 24.92 -55.35
N SER A 147 -32.80 25.70 -55.42
CA SER A 147 -33.67 25.94 -54.26
C SER A 147 -34.53 24.72 -53.95
N ILE A 148 -35.05 24.04 -54.98
CA ILE A 148 -35.84 22.82 -54.83
C ILE A 148 -34.99 21.69 -54.23
N ALA A 149 -33.75 21.52 -54.72
CA ALA A 149 -32.79 20.55 -54.19
C ALA A 149 -32.47 20.80 -52.71
N LYS A 150 -32.35 22.08 -52.32
CA LYS A 150 -32.11 22.48 -50.94
C LYS A 150 -33.34 22.27 -50.04
N ASP A 151 -34.53 22.61 -50.53
CA ASP A 151 -35.80 22.46 -49.80
C ASP A 151 -36.14 20.98 -49.56
N LEU A 152 -35.90 20.11 -50.55
CA LEU A 152 -36.16 18.66 -50.47
C LEU A 152 -34.98 17.83 -49.96
N ARG A 153 -33.81 18.46 -49.70
CA ARG A 153 -32.55 17.81 -49.30
C ARG A 153 -32.12 16.66 -50.22
N ILE A 154 -32.35 16.84 -51.51
CA ILE A 154 -31.97 15.89 -52.58
C ILE A 154 -30.90 16.51 -53.46
N GLY A 155 -30.19 15.68 -54.22
CA GLY A 155 -29.14 16.15 -55.13
C GLY A 155 -29.70 16.99 -56.27
N ILE A 156 -29.00 18.05 -56.67
CA ILE A 156 -29.39 18.90 -57.82
C ILE A 156 -29.56 18.05 -59.09
N GLY A 157 -28.73 17.02 -59.27
CA GLY A 157 -28.85 16.10 -60.41
C GLY A 157 -30.14 15.25 -60.42
N GLU A 158 -30.70 14.95 -59.25
CA GLU A 158 -31.97 14.22 -59.15
C GLU A 158 -33.16 15.11 -59.55
N VAL A 159 -33.11 16.38 -59.16
CA VAL A 159 -34.08 17.40 -59.59
C VAL A 159 -34.03 17.62 -61.11
N ASP A 160 -32.84 17.76 -61.70
CA ASP A 160 -32.66 17.92 -63.16
C ASP A 160 -33.15 16.70 -63.94
N LEU A 161 -32.91 15.49 -63.42
CA LEU A 161 -33.41 14.26 -64.04
C LEU A 161 -34.95 14.20 -64.04
N VAL A 162 -35.58 14.52 -62.90
CA VAL A 162 -37.05 14.53 -62.79
C VAL A 162 -37.67 15.58 -63.72
N LEU A 163 -37.09 16.77 -63.82
CA LEU A 163 -37.60 17.83 -64.69
C LEU A 163 -37.48 17.47 -66.19
N LYS A 164 -36.40 16.79 -66.58
CA LYS A 164 -36.22 16.25 -67.93
C LYS A 164 -37.22 15.13 -68.25
N LEU A 165 -37.46 14.22 -67.31
CA LEU A 165 -38.44 13.15 -67.49
C LEU A 165 -39.88 13.68 -67.54
N ALA A 166 -40.17 14.80 -66.88
CA ALA A 166 -41.45 15.48 -66.90
C ALA A 166 -41.66 16.42 -68.12
N ASN A 167 -40.70 16.51 -69.05
CA ASN A 167 -40.72 17.43 -70.21
C ASN A 167 -40.90 18.92 -69.84
N LEU A 168 -40.42 19.35 -68.67
CA LEU A 168 -40.48 20.75 -68.24
C LEU A 168 -39.18 21.53 -68.55
N LYS A 169 -38.22 20.85 -69.19
CA LYS A 169 -36.93 21.37 -69.63
C LYS A 169 -36.39 20.50 -70.77
#